data_AF-A0A6C0K2P2-F1
#
_entry.id   AF-A0A6C0K2P2-F1
#
_cell.length_a   1.000
_cell.length_b   1.000
_cell.length_c   1.000
_cell.angle_alpha   90.00
_cell.angle_beta   90.00
_cell.angle_gamma   90.00
#
_symmetry.space_group_name_H-M   'P 1'
#
loop_
_entity.id
_entity.type
_entity.pdbx_description
1 polymer ?
#
loop_
_entity_poly.entity_id
_entity_poly.type
_entity_poly.pdbx_seq_one_letter_code
_entity_poly.pdbx_strand_id
1 'polypeptide(L)'
;MTYIQEIREGFDVTTNGLGDIVACPTNWNLVAELSSKGITTCNEKGKPVCALVSGDATKDGIPSCTKMFHDYLATQGTEFCPSTMPNYFENPVTAASGCTSGAIASDMSSAKDTSVPACTIYKSSQNFTEMNSCYNQKELASTILFGNDATKQLVPLGGSPLVYTTQMTYHVPGQTGLTHTCYPDKQTMAAINTIQQQGSTDPKLLALSSSISTGTSKSSCEAQYKVYIAKSMNESDLTD
;
A
#
# COMPACT_ATOMS: atom_id res chain seq x y z
N MET A 1 6.25 -17.62 -18.99
CA MET A 1 6.68 -17.02 -17.71
C MET A 1 7.87 -16.14 -18.00
N THR A 2 7.62 -14.86 -18.22
CA THR A 2 8.68 -13.87 -18.45
C THR A 2 9.23 -13.48 -17.10
N TYR A 3 10.50 -13.81 -16.85
CA TYR A 3 11.24 -13.33 -15.67
C TYR A 3 11.33 -11.81 -15.78
N ILE A 4 10.51 -11.09 -15.03
CA ILE A 4 10.78 -9.67 -14.74
C ILE A 4 11.90 -9.73 -13.70
N GLN A 5 13.15 -9.64 -14.17
CA GLN A 5 14.30 -9.42 -13.30
C GLN A 5 14.00 -8.17 -12.46
N GLU A 6 14.29 -8.27 -11.17
CA GLU A 6 14.22 -7.18 -10.19
C GLU A 6 14.84 -5.90 -10.77
N ILE A 7 13.99 -4.99 -11.27
CA ILE A 7 14.41 -3.62 -11.58
C ILE A 7 14.56 -2.93 -10.22
N ARG A 8 15.71 -3.19 -9.59
CA ARG A 8 16.30 -2.36 -8.53
C ARG A 8 17.33 -1.40 -9.11
N GLU A 9 17.29 -1.15 -10.41
CA GLU A 9 18.14 -0.18 -11.07
C GLU A 9 17.33 1.10 -11.20
N GLY A 10 17.37 1.90 -10.13
CA GLY A 10 16.78 3.24 -10.11
C GLY A 10 17.21 3.97 -11.38
N PHE A 11 16.23 4.37 -12.18
CA PHE A 11 16.48 5.39 -13.18
C PHE A 11 17.04 6.58 -12.41
N ASP A 12 18.23 7.08 -12.77
CA ASP A 12 18.65 8.38 -12.29
C ASP A 12 17.71 9.38 -12.98
N VAL A 13 16.63 9.77 -12.29
CA VAL A 13 15.54 10.57 -12.85
C VAL A 13 16.00 12.02 -12.99
N THR A 14 17.02 12.23 -13.83
CA THR A 14 17.31 13.53 -14.38
C THR A 14 16.20 13.80 -15.38
N THR A 15 15.26 14.68 -15.00
CA THR A 15 14.19 15.12 -15.89
C THR A 15 14.49 16.52 -16.41
N ASN A 16 14.08 16.81 -17.64
CA ASN A 16 14.19 18.14 -18.26
C ASN A 16 13.19 19.18 -17.69
N GLY A 17 12.60 18.95 -16.52
CA GLY A 17 11.50 19.76 -15.98
C GLY A 17 10.14 19.55 -16.68
N LEU A 18 10.10 18.83 -17.80
CA LEU A 18 8.87 18.39 -18.50
C LEU A 18 8.48 16.95 -18.13
N GLY A 19 9.28 16.29 -17.29
CA GLY A 19 9.06 14.90 -16.87
C GLY A 19 9.65 13.86 -17.83
N ASP A 20 10.36 14.27 -18.88
CA ASP A 20 11.07 13.33 -19.75
C ASP A 20 12.36 12.85 -19.10
N ILE A 21 12.60 11.53 -19.16
CA ILE A 21 13.88 10.95 -18.75
C ILE A 21 14.94 11.32 -19.80
N VAL A 22 16.00 12.02 -19.36
CA VAL A 22 17.09 12.46 -20.25
C VAL A 22 18.41 11.71 -20.04
N ALA A 23 18.43 10.71 -19.16
CA ALA A 23 19.62 9.91 -18.87
C ALA A 23 19.26 8.43 -18.71
N CYS A 24 20.23 7.56 -19.00
CA CYS A 24 20.08 6.13 -18.76
C CYS A 24 20.29 5.80 -17.28
N PRO A 25 19.70 4.69 -16.78
CA PRO A 25 20.05 4.14 -15.48
C PRO A 25 21.56 3.93 -15.33
N THR A 26 22.08 4.04 -14.10
CA THR A 26 23.53 4.05 -13.80
C THR A 26 24.28 2.82 -14.33
N ASN A 27 23.60 1.68 -14.47
CA ASN A 27 24.20 0.43 -14.94
C ASN A 27 24.02 0.18 -16.45
N TRP A 28 23.36 1.10 -17.16
CA TRP A 28 23.07 0.97 -18.59
C TRP A 28 24.02 1.82 -19.40
N ASN A 29 24.39 1.31 -20.58
CA ASN A 29 25.25 2.04 -21.48
C ASN A 29 24.42 2.98 -22.34
N LEU A 30 24.77 4.26 -22.32
CA LEU A 30 24.30 5.23 -23.29
C LEU A 30 24.96 4.92 -24.65
N VAL A 31 24.18 4.53 -25.64
CA VAL A 31 24.68 4.25 -26.99
C VAL A 31 24.01 5.21 -27.96
N ALA A 32 24.82 6.05 -28.57
CA ALA A 32 24.38 7.00 -29.60
C ALA A 32 24.48 6.35 -30.99
N GLU A 33 23.94 5.15 -31.16
CA GLU A 33 24.11 4.40 -32.42
C GLU A 33 23.00 3.36 -32.55
N LEU A 34 22.07 3.57 -33.48
CA LEU A 34 21.30 2.51 -34.16
C LEU A 34 20.36 3.01 -35.27
N SER A 35 20.11 4.31 -35.38
CA SER A 35 19.44 4.84 -36.58
C SER A 35 20.30 5.92 -37.22
N SER A 36 20.22 6.02 -38.54
CA SER A 36 20.74 7.12 -39.38
C SER A 36 20.18 8.51 -39.04
N LYS A 37 19.63 8.68 -37.82
CA LYS A 37 18.91 9.86 -37.30
C LYS A 37 19.44 10.34 -35.95
N GLY A 38 20.48 9.73 -35.38
CA GLY A 38 21.11 10.21 -34.14
C GLY A 38 20.25 10.03 -32.88
N ILE A 39 19.43 8.97 -32.80
CA ILE A 39 18.66 8.65 -31.59
C ILE A 39 19.58 8.02 -30.55
N THR A 40 19.54 8.54 -29.34
CA THR A 40 20.26 7.99 -28.19
C THR A 40 19.42 6.91 -27.50
N THR A 41 20.00 5.72 -27.32
CA THR A 41 19.34 4.60 -26.62
C THR A 41 20.07 4.24 -25.34
N CYS A 42 19.31 3.68 -24.39
CA CYS A 42 19.85 3.09 -23.18
C CYS A 42 19.88 1.57 -23.35
N ASN A 43 21.08 1.00 -23.21
CA ASN A 43 21.33 -0.40 -23.47
C ASN A 43 21.66 -1.15 -22.18
N GLU A 44 20.92 -2.21 -21.92
CA GLU A 44 21.22 -3.17 -20.86
C GLU A 44 21.90 -4.39 -21.50
N LYS A 45 23.09 -4.78 -21.00
CA LYS A 45 23.82 -5.97 -21.49
C LYS A 45 23.99 -6.01 -23.03
N GLY A 46 24.17 -4.84 -23.64
CA GLY A 46 24.39 -4.69 -25.09
C GLY A 46 23.14 -4.71 -25.97
N LYS A 47 21.92 -4.71 -25.38
CA LYS A 47 20.66 -4.65 -26.12
C LYS A 47 19.94 -3.32 -25.87
N PRO A 48 19.39 -2.65 -26.90
CA PRO A 48 18.59 -1.45 -26.69
C PRO A 48 17.31 -1.81 -25.94
N VAL A 49 17.09 -1.15 -24.81
CA VAL A 49 15.90 -1.39 -23.96
C VAL A 49 14.91 -0.24 -24.11
N CYS A 50 15.40 1.00 -24.09
CA CYS A 50 14.59 2.18 -24.30
C CYS A 50 15.37 3.29 -25.04
N ALA A 51 14.66 4.27 -25.57
CA ALA A 51 15.23 5.43 -26.25
C ALA A 51 14.93 6.74 -25.50
N LEU A 52 15.91 7.65 -25.48
CA LEU A 52 15.76 9.01 -24.95
C LEU A 52 15.07 9.90 -26.00
N VAL A 53 13.77 9.69 -26.18
CA VAL A 53 12.95 10.43 -27.15
C VAL A 53 11.67 10.94 -26.50
N SER A 54 11.15 12.04 -27.02
CA SER A 54 9.80 12.52 -26.69
C SER A 54 8.74 11.61 -27.32
N GLY A 55 7.72 11.22 -26.56
CA GLY A 55 6.64 10.33 -26.99
C GLY A 55 6.78 8.91 -26.47
N ASP A 56 5.99 7.97 -27.01
CA ASP A 56 5.89 6.61 -26.46
C ASP A 56 6.94 5.62 -27.00
N ALA A 57 7.38 5.81 -28.24
CA ALA A 57 8.33 4.92 -28.91
C ALA A 57 9.02 5.58 -30.11
N THR A 58 10.16 5.01 -30.53
CA THR A 58 10.80 5.33 -31.79
C THR A 58 10.03 4.75 -32.98
N LYS A 59 10.36 5.19 -34.20
CA LYS A 59 9.79 4.63 -35.44
C LYS A 59 10.12 3.14 -35.63
N ASP A 60 11.20 2.68 -35.02
CA ASP A 60 11.66 1.29 -35.07
C ASP A 60 11.05 0.44 -33.94
N GLY A 61 10.12 0.99 -33.17
CA GLY A 61 9.36 0.29 -32.12
C GLY A 61 10.06 0.17 -30.78
N ILE A 62 11.19 0.86 -30.57
CA ILE A 62 11.87 0.90 -29.26
C ILE A 62 11.09 1.86 -28.35
N PRO A 63 10.61 1.43 -27.17
CA PRO A 63 9.84 2.30 -26.28
C PRO A 63 10.69 3.48 -25.76
N SER A 64 10.06 4.59 -25.43
CA SER A 64 10.76 5.68 -24.75
C SER A 64 11.10 5.29 -23.31
N CYS A 65 12.21 5.80 -22.79
CA CYS A 65 12.60 5.54 -21.41
C CYS A 65 11.56 6.11 -20.43
N THR A 66 10.96 7.27 -20.73
CA THR A 66 9.85 7.85 -19.96
C THR A 66 8.66 6.89 -19.89
N LYS A 67 8.20 6.36 -21.03
CA LYS A 67 7.08 5.40 -21.05
C LYS A 67 7.41 4.14 -20.28
N MET A 68 8.60 3.57 -20.51
CA MET A 68 9.02 2.35 -19.83
C MET A 68 9.05 2.54 -18.31
N PHE A 69 9.53 3.69 -17.84
CA PHE A 69 9.56 3.98 -16.42
C PHE A 69 8.15 4.19 -15.83
N HIS A 70 7.25 4.88 -16.54
CA HIS A 70 5.85 4.95 -16.12
C HIS A 70 5.18 3.57 -16.02
N ASP A 71 5.41 2.68 -17.00
CA ASP A 71 4.88 1.31 -16.98
C ASP A 71 5.47 0.51 -15.79
N TYR A 72 6.74 0.73 -15.46
CA TYR A 72 7.37 0.18 -14.27
C TYR A 72 6.72 0.69 -12.98
N LEU A 73 6.57 2.01 -12.80
CA LEU A 73 5.92 2.58 -11.62
C LEU A 73 4.48 2.09 -11.47
N ALA A 74 3.73 1.96 -12.57
CA ALA A 74 2.38 1.41 -12.56
C ALA A 74 2.37 -0.06 -12.07
N THR A 75 3.33 -0.87 -12.52
CA THR A 75 3.49 -2.26 -12.07
C THR A 75 3.81 -2.31 -10.58
N GLN A 76 4.76 -1.50 -10.12
CA GLN A 76 5.09 -1.39 -8.69
C GLN A 76 3.89 -0.92 -7.86
N GLY A 77 3.08 0.00 -8.41
CA GLY A 77 1.83 0.46 -7.82
C GLY A 77 0.87 -0.69 -7.50
N THR A 78 0.68 -1.62 -8.44
CA THR A 78 -0.19 -2.78 -8.19
C THR A 78 0.34 -3.72 -7.10
N GLU A 79 1.66 -3.86 -7.01
CA GLU A 79 2.31 -4.79 -6.11
C GLU A 79 2.40 -4.24 -4.68
N PHE A 80 2.77 -2.97 -4.51
CA PHE A 80 3.12 -2.43 -3.20
C PHE A 80 2.07 -1.47 -2.63
N CYS A 81 1.27 -0.84 -3.48
CA CYS A 81 0.39 0.22 -3.01
C CYS A 81 -0.98 -0.29 -2.55
N PRO A 82 -1.59 0.37 -1.54
CA PRO A 82 -2.98 0.14 -1.21
C PRO A 82 -3.89 0.69 -2.31
N SER A 83 -5.09 0.13 -2.44
CA SER A 83 -6.08 0.58 -3.42
C SER A 83 -6.50 2.05 -3.26
N THR A 84 -6.35 2.62 -2.06
CA THR A 84 -6.63 4.04 -1.76
C THR A 84 -5.50 4.99 -2.17
N MET A 85 -4.29 4.48 -2.43
CA MET A 85 -3.12 5.28 -2.80
C MET A 85 -2.36 4.57 -3.94
N PRO A 86 -2.94 4.44 -5.15
CA PRO A 86 -2.40 3.55 -6.19
C PRO A 86 -1.11 4.04 -6.85
N ASN A 87 -0.72 5.31 -6.65
CA ASN A 87 0.37 5.92 -7.40
C ASN A 87 1.70 5.71 -6.67
N TYR A 88 2.52 4.77 -7.16
CA TYR A 88 3.86 4.47 -6.65
C TYR A 88 4.88 5.53 -7.10
N PHE A 89 5.78 5.90 -6.20
CA PHE A 89 6.92 6.76 -6.48
C PHE A 89 8.19 6.17 -5.85
N GLU A 90 9.34 6.51 -6.44
CA GLU A 90 10.64 6.13 -5.90
C GLU A 90 11.70 7.20 -6.15
N ASN A 91 12.49 7.46 -5.12
CA ASN A 91 13.60 8.36 -5.17
C ASN A 91 14.91 7.55 -5.27
N PRO A 92 15.57 7.54 -6.43
CA PRO A 92 16.78 6.74 -6.65
C PRO A 92 17.96 7.20 -5.79
N VAL A 93 18.02 8.49 -5.42
CA VAL A 93 19.11 9.09 -4.64
C VAL A 93 19.06 8.65 -3.17
N THR A 94 17.87 8.67 -2.58
CA THR A 94 17.67 8.30 -1.17
C THR A 94 17.25 6.84 -0.99
N ALA A 95 16.98 6.14 -2.10
CA ALA A 95 16.36 4.82 -2.13
C ALA A 95 15.04 4.74 -1.34
N ALA A 96 14.36 5.88 -1.16
CA ALA A 96 13.05 5.97 -0.55
C ALA A 96 11.99 5.67 -1.61
N SER A 97 10.99 4.87 -1.28
CA SER A 97 9.83 4.66 -2.13
C SER A 97 8.55 4.65 -1.30
N GLY A 98 7.44 4.89 -1.99
CA GLY A 98 6.16 5.05 -1.34
C GLY A 98 5.01 5.09 -2.33
N CYS A 99 3.82 5.35 -1.81
CA CYS A 99 2.63 5.49 -2.61
C CYS A 99 1.84 6.73 -2.19
N THR A 100 1.07 7.29 -3.11
CA THR A 100 0.20 8.44 -2.84
C THR A 100 -1.16 8.28 -3.53
N SER A 101 -2.17 8.93 -2.94
CA SER A 101 -3.51 9.08 -3.54
C SER A 101 -3.57 10.19 -4.60
N GLY A 102 -2.61 11.12 -4.58
CA GLY A 102 -2.57 12.27 -5.49
C GLY A 102 -1.60 12.09 -6.66
N ALA A 103 -1.32 13.18 -7.34
CA ALA A 103 -0.32 13.21 -8.41
C ALA A 103 1.10 13.02 -7.84
N ILE A 104 1.98 12.40 -8.63
CA ILE A 104 3.40 12.29 -8.34
C ILE A 104 4.10 13.56 -8.85
N ALA A 105 5.17 13.97 -8.18
CA ALA A 105 6.06 15.04 -8.64
C ALA A 105 6.66 14.71 -10.03
N SER A 106 7.07 15.73 -10.79
CA SER A 106 7.58 15.56 -12.16
C SER A 106 8.88 14.76 -12.24
N ASP A 107 9.65 14.76 -11.15
CA ASP A 107 10.86 13.94 -10.98
C ASP A 107 10.54 12.50 -10.52
N MET A 108 9.25 12.17 -10.38
CA MET A 108 8.71 10.88 -9.98
C MET A 108 9.19 10.37 -8.60
N SER A 109 9.77 11.27 -7.79
CA SER A 109 10.48 10.89 -6.57
C SER A 109 9.66 11.01 -5.30
N SER A 110 8.49 11.66 -5.39
CA SER A 110 7.63 11.97 -4.25
C SER A 110 6.20 12.30 -4.69
N ALA A 111 5.28 12.43 -3.73
CA ALA A 111 3.97 13.03 -3.98
C ALA A 111 4.13 14.51 -4.37
N LYS A 112 3.38 14.97 -5.37
CA LYS A 112 3.39 16.36 -5.82
C LYS A 112 2.88 17.31 -4.72
N ASP A 113 1.93 16.85 -3.94
CA ASP A 113 1.31 17.57 -2.83
C ASP A 113 1.53 16.77 -1.54
N THR A 114 2.10 17.41 -0.52
CA THR A 114 2.37 16.74 0.77
C THR A 114 1.14 16.68 1.68
N SER A 115 0.05 17.37 1.32
CA SER A 115 -1.22 17.32 2.05
C SER A 115 -2.09 16.13 1.67
N VAL A 116 -1.84 15.48 0.53
CA VAL A 116 -2.58 14.28 0.14
C VAL A 116 -2.07 13.05 0.89
N PRO A 117 -2.94 12.08 1.20
CA PRO A 117 -2.52 10.82 1.81
C PRO A 117 -1.41 10.14 1.01
N ALA A 118 -0.35 9.76 1.74
CA ALA A 118 0.78 9.01 1.24
C ALA A 118 1.29 8.00 2.29
N CYS A 119 1.97 6.96 1.81
CA CYS A 119 2.62 5.95 2.63
C CYS A 119 4.04 5.69 2.15
N THR A 120 4.87 5.12 3.02
CA THR A 120 6.27 4.76 2.77
C THR A 120 6.42 3.24 2.71
N ILE A 121 7.23 2.76 1.77
CA ILE A 121 7.60 1.35 1.67
C ILE A 121 8.91 1.15 2.44
N TYR A 122 8.83 0.49 3.59
CA TYR A 122 10.02 0.19 4.40
C TYR A 122 10.63 -1.14 3.97
N LYS A 123 11.95 -1.28 4.14
CA LYS A 123 12.69 -2.52 3.79
C LYS A 123 12.73 -3.55 4.92
N SER A 124 12.24 -3.22 6.11
CA SER A 124 12.50 -3.97 7.35
C SER A 124 11.26 -4.10 8.25
N SER A 125 11.49 -4.40 9.52
CA SER A 125 10.47 -4.51 10.58
C SER A 125 9.59 -3.27 10.73
N GLN A 126 10.04 -2.10 10.26
CA GLN A 126 9.27 -0.85 10.28
C GLN A 126 7.92 -0.98 9.54
N ASN A 127 7.80 -1.89 8.58
CA ASN A 127 6.53 -2.17 7.94
C ASN A 127 5.43 -2.58 8.91
N PHE A 128 5.77 -3.13 10.08
CA PHE A 128 4.80 -3.56 11.08
C PHE A 128 4.61 -2.56 12.21
N THR A 129 5.34 -1.44 12.20
CA THR A 129 5.38 -0.51 13.34
C THR A 129 5.00 0.92 12.94
N GLU A 130 5.21 1.29 11.68
CA GLU A 130 4.95 2.64 11.19
C GLU A 130 3.52 2.78 10.63
N MET A 131 2.79 3.80 11.11
CA MET A 131 1.39 4.03 10.70
C MET A 131 1.28 4.39 9.22
N ASN A 132 2.30 5.06 8.68
CA ASN A 132 2.41 5.39 7.27
C ASN A 132 3.06 4.28 6.44
N SER A 133 3.22 3.05 6.95
CA SER A 133 3.72 1.93 6.12
C SER A 133 2.71 1.57 5.03
N CYS A 134 3.15 1.49 3.77
CA CYS A 134 2.29 1.02 2.68
C CYS A 134 1.80 -0.42 2.89
N TYR A 135 2.59 -1.27 3.56
CA TYR A 135 2.17 -2.61 3.96
C TYR A 135 0.95 -2.54 4.88
N ASN A 136 1.05 -1.80 5.99
CA ASN A 136 -0.06 -1.66 6.94
C ASN A 136 -1.28 -0.99 6.28
N GLN A 137 -1.07 0.02 5.42
CA GLN A 137 -2.16 0.67 4.72
C GLN A 137 -2.83 -0.27 3.69
N LYS A 138 -2.07 -1.16 3.06
CA LYS A 138 -2.59 -2.18 2.14
C LYS A 138 -3.39 -3.26 2.86
N GLU A 139 -2.90 -3.74 3.99
CA GLU A 139 -3.63 -4.68 4.86
C GLU A 139 -4.90 -4.03 5.44
N LEU A 140 -4.82 -2.76 5.84
CA LEU A 140 -6.01 -2.00 6.24
C LEU A 140 -6.99 -1.90 5.06
N ALA A 141 -6.53 -1.51 3.87
CA ALA A 141 -7.37 -1.37 2.68
C ALA A 141 -8.03 -2.69 2.24
N SER A 142 -7.33 -3.82 2.34
CA SER A 142 -7.84 -5.15 2.00
C SER A 142 -8.83 -5.71 3.04
N THR A 143 -8.81 -5.18 4.27
CA THR A 143 -9.74 -5.58 5.31
C THR A 143 -11.19 -5.27 4.90
N ILE A 144 -12.00 -6.33 4.84
CA ILE A 144 -13.42 -6.27 4.55
C ILE A 144 -14.15 -5.60 5.72
N LEU A 145 -14.93 -4.58 5.39
CA LEU A 145 -15.88 -3.96 6.32
C LEU A 145 -17.23 -4.61 6.13
N PHE A 146 -17.97 -4.83 7.21
CA PHE A 146 -19.35 -5.29 7.14
C PHE A 146 -20.28 -4.26 7.78
N GLY A 147 -21.43 -4.00 7.15
CA GLY A 147 -22.32 -2.93 7.57
C GLY A 147 -21.90 -1.56 7.00
N ASN A 148 -22.88 -0.68 6.84
CA ASN A 148 -22.70 0.61 6.16
C ASN A 148 -21.94 1.64 7.01
N ASP A 149 -21.99 1.51 8.34
CA ASP A 149 -21.37 2.43 9.30
C ASP A 149 -20.06 1.89 9.88
N ALA A 150 -19.49 0.86 9.27
CA ALA A 150 -18.23 0.29 9.70
C ALA A 150 -17.04 1.15 9.26
N THR A 151 -16.09 1.31 10.17
CA THR A 151 -14.85 2.03 9.95
C THR A 151 -13.67 1.13 10.27
N LYS A 152 -12.50 1.44 9.70
CA LYS A 152 -11.25 0.74 9.97
C LYS A 152 -10.14 1.73 10.23
N GLN A 153 -9.27 1.39 11.17
CA GLN A 153 -8.13 2.20 11.53
C GLN A 153 -6.96 1.34 12.02
N LEU A 154 -5.75 1.85 11.80
CA LEU A 154 -4.54 1.36 12.44
C LEU A 154 -4.44 1.94 13.85
N VAL A 155 -4.19 1.10 14.84
CA VAL A 155 -4.02 1.52 16.23
C VAL A 155 -2.60 1.20 16.70
N PRO A 156 -1.81 2.21 17.11
CA PRO A 156 -0.51 1.97 17.73
C PRO A 156 -0.70 1.36 19.10
N LEU A 157 -0.11 0.19 19.30
CA LEU A 157 0.03 -0.47 20.59
C LEU A 157 1.43 -0.16 21.10
N GLY A 158 1.56 0.52 22.24
CA GLY A 158 2.84 0.90 22.83
C GLY A 158 3.79 -0.31 22.89
N GLY A 159 4.81 -0.31 22.02
CA GLY A 159 5.80 -1.38 21.95
C GLY A 159 5.96 -2.09 20.59
N SER A 160 5.11 -1.83 19.59
CA SER A 160 5.11 -2.53 18.28
C SER A 160 4.76 -4.03 18.38
N PRO A 161 3.97 -4.60 17.44
CA PRO A 161 3.50 -4.08 16.15
C PRO A 161 2.18 -3.28 16.22
N LEU A 162 1.88 -2.57 15.13
CA LEU A 162 0.57 -1.98 14.86
C LEU A 162 -0.50 -3.06 14.75
N VAL A 163 -1.68 -2.73 15.25
CA VAL A 163 -2.84 -3.61 15.18
C VAL A 163 -3.92 -2.97 14.33
N TYR A 164 -4.48 -3.78 13.43
CA TYR A 164 -5.63 -3.44 12.62
C TYR A 164 -6.90 -3.58 13.46
N THR A 165 -7.71 -2.54 13.49
CA THR A 165 -9.02 -2.59 14.14
C THR A 165 -10.10 -2.22 13.15
N THR A 166 -11.17 -3.00 13.12
CA THR A 166 -12.42 -2.62 12.47
C THR A 166 -13.43 -2.30 13.56
N GLN A 167 -14.03 -1.12 13.49
CA GLN A 167 -15.12 -0.72 14.37
C GLN A 167 -16.42 -0.77 13.58
N MET A 168 -17.41 -1.45 14.11
CA MET A 168 -18.69 -1.68 13.47
C MET A 168 -19.76 -1.21 14.45
N THR A 169 -20.52 -0.19 14.08
CA THR A 169 -21.67 0.22 14.86
C THR A 169 -22.91 -0.37 14.23
N TYR A 170 -23.67 -1.14 15.01
CA TYR A 170 -24.95 -1.68 14.56
C TYR A 170 -26.09 -1.02 15.31
N HIS A 171 -27.10 -0.60 14.56
CA HIS A 171 -28.34 -0.09 15.11
C HIS A 171 -29.36 -1.22 15.19
N VAL A 172 -29.64 -1.68 16.41
CA VAL A 172 -30.79 -2.55 16.66
C VAL A 172 -32.02 -1.65 16.83
N PRO A 173 -33.15 -1.90 16.12
CA PRO A 173 -34.37 -1.13 16.31
C PRO A 173 -34.76 -1.05 17.79
N GLY A 174 -34.88 0.16 18.33
CA GLY A 174 -35.21 0.39 19.75
C GLY A 174 -34.04 0.34 20.73
N GLN A 175 -32.79 0.18 20.27
CA GLN A 175 -31.59 0.35 21.11
C GLN A 175 -30.64 1.42 20.55
N THR A 176 -29.92 2.10 21.44
CA THR A 176 -28.75 2.90 21.06
C THR A 176 -27.72 2.00 20.39
N GLY A 177 -27.11 2.47 19.30
CA GLY A 177 -26.19 1.67 18.48
C GLY A 177 -25.09 1.03 19.32
N LEU A 178 -24.93 -0.29 19.19
CA LEU A 178 -23.85 -1.03 19.84
C LEU A 178 -22.64 -0.99 18.92
N THR A 179 -21.53 -0.40 19.39
CA THR A 179 -20.26 -0.40 18.68
C THR A 179 -19.45 -1.63 19.10
N HIS A 180 -19.15 -2.50 18.13
CA HIS A 180 -18.26 -3.63 18.28
C HIS A 180 -16.91 -3.31 17.63
N THR A 181 -15.82 -3.73 18.26
CA THR A 181 -14.49 -3.70 17.66
C THR A 181 -14.05 -5.12 17.35
N CYS A 182 -13.60 -5.35 16.12
CA CYS A 182 -13.09 -6.64 15.67
C CYS A 182 -11.63 -6.49 15.21
N TYR A 183 -10.94 -7.63 15.14
CA TYR A 183 -9.55 -7.72 14.72
C TYR A 183 -9.44 -8.74 13.57
N PRO A 184 -8.78 -8.41 12.45
CA PRO A 184 -8.90 -9.17 11.22
C PRO A 184 -8.14 -10.50 11.23
N ASP A 185 -7.05 -10.64 12.00
CA ASP A 185 -6.18 -11.82 11.88
C ASP A 185 -5.69 -12.43 13.22
N LYS A 186 -5.19 -13.67 13.13
CA LYS A 186 -4.68 -14.45 14.27
C LYS A 186 -3.38 -13.90 14.86
N GLN A 187 -2.54 -13.23 14.07
CA GLN A 187 -1.29 -12.64 14.54
C GLN A 187 -1.54 -11.37 15.35
N THR A 188 -2.48 -10.54 14.91
CA THR A 188 -3.03 -9.41 15.66
C THR A 188 -3.58 -9.88 17.00
N MET A 189 -4.39 -10.95 16.99
CA MET A 189 -4.89 -11.55 18.23
C MET A 189 -3.78 -12.15 19.10
N ALA A 190 -2.73 -12.73 18.50
CA ALA A 190 -1.58 -13.24 19.22
C ALA A 190 -0.79 -12.11 19.89
N ALA A 191 -0.54 -11.00 19.19
CA ALA A 191 0.13 -9.82 19.72
C ALA A 191 -0.66 -9.22 20.90
N ILE A 192 -1.98 -9.09 20.75
CA ILE A 192 -2.87 -8.64 21.82
C ILE A 192 -2.79 -9.58 23.03
N ASN A 193 -2.83 -10.90 22.81
CA ASN A 193 -2.73 -11.88 23.90
C ASN A 193 -1.36 -11.83 24.61
N THR A 194 -0.28 -11.64 23.87
CA THR A 194 1.07 -11.48 24.45
C THR A 194 1.15 -10.24 25.32
N ILE A 195 0.60 -9.11 24.86
CA ILE A 195 0.59 -7.86 25.63
C ILE A 195 -0.27 -8.02 26.90
N GLN A 196 -1.41 -8.72 26.81
CA GLN A 196 -2.23 -9.04 27.98
C GLN A 196 -1.48 -9.89 29.02
N GLN A 197 -0.68 -10.86 28.58
CA GLN A 197 0.10 -11.72 29.47
C GLN A 197 1.29 -11.00 30.10
N GLN A 198 1.90 -10.05 29.39
CA GLN A 198 3.06 -9.30 29.87
C GLN A 198 2.68 -8.14 30.80
N GLY A 199 1.41 -7.70 30.76
CA GLY A 199 0.94 -6.53 31.50
C GLY A 199 1.45 -5.25 30.84
N SER A 200 0.54 -4.44 30.30
CA SER A 200 0.88 -3.12 29.76
C SER A 200 0.39 -2.02 30.69
N THR A 201 1.23 -1.00 30.90
CA THR A 201 0.85 0.24 31.58
C THR A 201 0.33 1.30 30.61
N ASP A 202 0.35 1.03 29.30
CA ASP A 202 -0.17 1.95 28.29
C ASP A 202 -1.71 2.03 28.41
N PRO A 203 -2.28 3.22 28.66
CA PRO A 203 -3.73 3.41 28.81
C PRO A 203 -4.53 2.93 27.60
N LYS A 204 -3.98 3.01 26.38
CA LYS A 204 -4.64 2.53 25.16
C LYS A 204 -4.70 1.01 25.14
N LEU A 205 -3.65 0.34 25.61
CA LEU A 205 -3.61 -1.12 25.74
C LEU A 205 -4.49 -1.63 26.88
N LEU A 206 -4.56 -0.88 27.98
CA LEU A 206 -5.50 -1.14 29.07
C LEU A 206 -6.96 -0.97 28.60
N ALA A 207 -7.27 0.08 27.83
CA ALA A 207 -8.58 0.25 27.19
C ALA A 207 -8.88 -0.86 26.18
N LEU A 208 -7.88 -1.30 25.40
CA LEU A 208 -8.04 -2.40 24.44
C LEU A 208 -8.34 -3.73 25.17
N SER A 209 -7.57 -4.02 26.22
CA SER A 209 -7.73 -5.23 27.04
C SER A 209 -9.05 -5.26 27.83
N SER A 210 -9.51 -4.11 28.34
CA SER A 210 -10.81 -4.01 29.02
C SER A 210 -11.98 -4.19 28.06
N SER A 211 -11.89 -3.63 26.84
CA SER A 211 -12.88 -3.84 25.76
C SER A 211 -13.01 -5.31 25.35
N ILE A 212 -11.93 -6.08 25.50
CA ILE A 212 -11.84 -7.51 25.20
C ILE A 212 -12.35 -8.37 26.37
N SER A 213 -12.11 -7.96 27.63
CA SER A 213 -12.51 -8.70 28.83
C SER A 213 -13.99 -8.54 29.18
N THR A 214 -14.65 -7.46 28.74
CA THR A 214 -16.09 -7.21 28.92
C THR A 214 -17.00 -8.05 28.01
N GLY A 215 -16.46 -8.99 27.23
CA GLY A 215 -17.28 -9.90 26.41
C GLY A 215 -17.88 -9.26 25.14
N THR A 216 -17.52 -8.03 24.81
CA THR A 216 -17.83 -7.31 23.55
C THR A 216 -17.04 -7.84 22.34
N SER A 217 -16.91 -9.17 22.30
CA SER A 217 -16.45 -10.08 21.26
C SER A 217 -14.96 -10.05 20.89
N LYS A 218 -14.23 -10.89 21.63
CA LYS A 218 -12.93 -11.51 21.33
C LYS A 218 -12.99 -12.49 20.14
N SER A 219 -13.75 -12.15 19.10
CA SER A 219 -13.95 -13.02 17.93
C SER A 219 -13.41 -12.34 16.68
N SER A 220 -12.86 -13.14 15.76
CA SER A 220 -12.41 -12.66 14.46
C SER A 220 -13.55 -11.92 13.76
N CYS A 221 -13.22 -10.97 12.89
CA CYS A 221 -14.22 -10.26 12.08
C CYS A 221 -15.21 -11.23 11.41
N GLU A 222 -14.72 -12.39 10.95
CA GLU A 222 -15.52 -13.45 10.34
C GLU A 222 -16.56 -14.07 11.29
N ALA A 223 -16.19 -14.30 12.55
CA ALA A 223 -17.11 -14.86 13.54
C ALA A 223 -18.14 -13.84 14.00
N GLN A 224 -17.77 -12.56 14.14
CA GLN A 224 -18.75 -11.50 14.38
C GLN A 224 -19.69 -11.31 13.21
N TYR A 225 -19.18 -11.38 11.98
CA TYR A 225 -19.99 -11.33 10.77
C TYR A 225 -21.01 -12.48 10.69
N LYS A 226 -20.61 -13.71 11.00
CA LYS A 226 -21.53 -14.86 11.06
C LYS A 226 -22.64 -14.64 12.09
N VAL A 227 -22.32 -14.08 13.26
CA VAL A 227 -23.32 -13.71 14.27
C VAL A 227 -24.21 -12.57 13.77
N TYR A 228 -23.66 -11.58 13.07
CA TYR A 228 -24.45 -10.49 12.49
C TYR A 228 -25.41 -11.00 11.42
N ILE A 229 -24.95 -11.80 10.46
CA ILE A 229 -25.83 -12.44 9.46
C ILE A 229 -26.91 -13.24 10.16
N ALA A 230 -26.56 -14.11 11.10
CA ALA A 230 -27.52 -14.94 11.80
C ALA A 230 -28.56 -14.13 12.61
N LYS A 231 -28.24 -12.90 13.04
CA LYS A 231 -29.16 -12.01 13.77
C LYS A 231 -29.90 -11.00 12.87
N SER A 232 -29.38 -10.69 11.70
CA SER A 232 -29.97 -9.74 10.74
C SER A 232 -30.84 -10.40 9.69
N MET A 233 -30.63 -11.71 9.44
CA MET A 233 -31.65 -12.55 8.81
C MET A 233 -32.74 -12.79 9.84
N ASN A 234 -33.94 -12.27 9.59
CA ASN A 234 -35.11 -12.68 10.36
C ASN A 234 -35.29 -14.21 10.22
N GLU A 235 -35.78 -14.87 11.28
CA GLU A 235 -36.22 -16.27 11.20
C GLU A 235 -37.25 -16.54 10.08
N SER A 236 -37.85 -15.48 9.50
CA SER A 236 -38.75 -15.56 8.33
C SER A 236 -38.06 -15.82 6.99
N ASP A 237 -36.75 -15.62 6.88
CA ASP A 237 -36.01 -15.75 5.61
C ASP A 237 -35.24 -17.09 5.51
N LEU A 238 -35.37 -17.96 6.52
CA LEU A 238 -34.72 -19.28 6.63
C LEU A 238 -35.69 -20.46 6.42
N THR A 239 -36.93 -20.18 6.02
CA THR A 239 -37.87 -21.20 5.54
C THR A 239 -38.33 -20.87 4.13
N ASP A 240 -37.62 -21.40 3.15
CA ASP A 240 -38.17 -21.97 1.91
C ASP A 240 -37.17 -23.00 1.34
#